data_AF-A0A846HNJ9-F1
#
_entry.id   AF-A0A846HNJ9-F1
#
_cell.length_a   1.000
_cell.length_b   1.000
_cell.length_c   1.000
_cell.angle_alpha   90.00
_cell.angle_beta   90.00
_cell.angle_gamma   90.00
#
_symmetry.space_group_name_H-M   'P 1'
#
loop_
_entity.id
_entity.type
_entity.pdbx_description
1 polymer ?
#
loop_
_entity_poly.entity_id
_entity_poly.type
_entity_poly.pdbx_seq_one_letter_code
_entity_poly.pdbx_strand_id
1 'polypeptide(L)'
;MQWKHGYFADSGYTFGVYPETMPWRLRWAAMLQGQVTPAEGFRYLDAGCGQGLNLIMAALSHPDSEFVGIDFLPDHIAHARALARSCGLSNVRFIEQDFVTLAAEPHRLGEFDYVVAHGISTWVAPQVKEALTHLISQVLLPGGLCYNSYNTYPGWLGLGPFQHLVLLEQRYQTGAAALQRARQIMGHLQTHAPGLAQQLPQMTNRLKVMDQADPAYLVQEYNNQHWQPVYVSQMIDSMAAVKLSYLGTATLPDAFEAALSSPLRELLAAQSAPSLREQLRDYALVQSFRRDLYVKGRTPSWPLALLDTIGTQRFRANPLMPLPAEGEPFVVTGGAIELKGAAERYLPVYQCIHSAGANGIEVARMMPDGASSDLSAIVQILSLLLHGGWLLPVVDARAKAADGNRALAGAVCQGAPYRYLAVPGAASAIAMTDTDWLLYDLETRDVPKAQWPDQLKTRLAALNKQLARDGKPLTEPKAVHQRIQELIDAYALKHQLLVELGGA
;
A
#
# COMPACT_ATOMS: atom_id res chain seq x y z
N MET A 1 4.29 -28.12 13.32
CA MET A 1 3.53 -27.15 12.50
C MET A 1 3.96 -27.23 11.03
N GLN A 2 3.91 -28.42 10.41
CA GLN A 2 4.54 -28.67 9.11
C GLN A 2 3.84 -27.97 7.93
N TRP A 3 2.56 -27.63 8.07
CA TRP A 3 1.75 -26.94 7.05
C TRP A 3 1.99 -25.43 6.95
N LYS A 4 2.66 -24.80 7.93
CA LYS A 4 2.93 -23.34 7.91
C LYS A 4 4.14 -22.97 7.04
N HIS A 5 4.85 -23.93 6.43
CA HIS A 5 6.05 -23.70 5.61
C HIS A 5 7.13 -22.79 6.25
N GLY A 6 7.25 -22.81 7.59
CA GLY A 6 8.19 -21.96 8.32
C GLY A 6 7.77 -20.49 8.49
N TYR A 7 6.55 -20.13 8.07
CA TYR A 7 5.95 -18.81 8.27
C TYR A 7 5.43 -18.66 9.72
N PHE A 8 5.83 -17.57 10.38
CA PHE A 8 5.44 -17.29 11.77
C PHE A 8 4.23 -16.34 11.80
N ALA A 9 3.06 -16.88 12.17
CA ALA A 9 1.77 -16.15 12.17
C ALA A 9 1.03 -16.28 13.52
N ASP A 10 1.73 -16.24 14.65
CA ASP A 10 1.10 -16.40 15.97
C ASP A 10 0.36 -15.13 16.45
N SER A 11 0.31 -14.06 15.65
CA SER A 11 -0.51 -12.87 15.89
C SER A 11 -1.13 -12.41 14.58
N GLY A 12 -2.46 -12.24 14.56
CA GLY A 12 -3.26 -11.84 13.40
C GLY A 12 -2.62 -10.71 12.59
N TYR A 13 -2.65 -10.87 11.26
CA TYR A 13 -2.05 -9.95 10.30
C TYR A 13 -2.61 -8.53 10.39
N THR A 14 -1.85 -7.51 9.97
CA THR A 14 -2.35 -6.13 10.00
C THR A 14 -3.51 -5.90 9.03
N PHE A 15 -4.41 -4.97 9.35
CA PHE A 15 -5.50 -4.55 8.46
C PHE A 15 -5.05 -3.40 7.55
N GLY A 16 -4.07 -3.69 6.69
CA GLY A 16 -3.47 -2.73 5.76
C GLY A 16 -4.30 -2.53 4.48
N VAL A 17 -4.17 -1.34 3.90
CA VAL A 17 -4.56 -1.03 2.51
C VAL A 17 -3.35 -0.42 1.84
N TYR A 18 -2.97 -0.96 0.69
CA TYR A 18 -1.73 -0.61 0.00
C TYR A 18 -2.09 0.04 -1.34
N PRO A 19 -2.03 1.38 -1.46
CA PRO A 19 -2.45 2.10 -2.67
C PRO A 19 -1.79 1.57 -3.95
N GLU A 20 -0.54 1.12 -3.88
CA GLU A 20 0.21 0.55 -5.00
C GLU A 20 -0.35 -0.78 -5.54
N THR A 21 -1.22 -1.45 -4.78
CA THR A 21 -1.90 -2.68 -5.22
C THR A 21 -3.30 -2.41 -5.76
N MET A 22 -3.84 -1.20 -5.58
CA MET A 22 -5.17 -0.86 -6.07
C MET A 22 -5.19 -0.89 -7.60
N PRO A 23 -6.22 -1.48 -8.25
CA PRO A 23 -6.23 -1.70 -9.70
C PRO A 23 -5.96 -0.44 -10.53
N TRP A 24 -6.62 0.67 -10.18
CA TRP A 24 -6.41 1.95 -10.86
C TRP A 24 -4.95 2.41 -10.77
N ARG A 25 -4.31 2.25 -9.60
CA ARG A 25 -2.93 2.69 -9.36
C ARG A 25 -1.91 1.79 -10.07
N LEU A 26 -2.17 0.48 -10.11
CA LEU A 26 -1.40 -0.46 -10.94
C LEU A 26 -1.47 -0.09 -12.41
N ARG A 27 -2.67 0.21 -12.91
CA ARG A 27 -2.88 0.66 -14.30
C ARG A 27 -2.18 1.98 -14.58
N TRP A 28 -2.26 2.96 -13.67
CA TRP A 28 -1.53 4.23 -13.82
C TRP A 28 -0.02 4.00 -13.91
N ALA A 29 0.55 3.22 -13.00
CA ALA A 29 1.96 2.86 -13.06
C ALA A 29 2.30 2.18 -14.40
N ALA A 30 1.55 1.16 -14.81
CA ALA A 30 1.78 0.46 -16.07
C ALA A 30 1.74 1.39 -17.30
N MET A 31 0.81 2.35 -17.34
CA MET A 31 0.73 3.36 -18.42
C MET A 31 1.97 4.24 -18.47
N LEU A 32 2.54 4.65 -17.33
CA LEU A 32 3.80 5.40 -17.30
C LEU A 32 4.97 4.60 -17.91
N GLN A 33 4.87 3.26 -17.94
CA GLN A 33 5.85 2.38 -18.57
C GLN A 33 5.40 1.82 -19.93
N GLY A 34 4.36 2.42 -20.53
CA GLY A 34 3.93 2.12 -21.90
C GLY A 34 3.03 0.89 -22.06
N GLN A 35 2.51 0.34 -20.95
CA GLN A 35 1.58 -0.79 -20.96
C GLN A 35 0.18 -0.30 -20.61
N VAL A 36 -0.81 -0.66 -21.44
CA VAL A 36 -2.23 -0.47 -21.11
C VAL A 36 -2.81 -1.78 -20.59
N THR A 37 -3.65 -1.65 -19.57
CA THR A 37 -4.38 -2.76 -18.95
C THR A 37 -5.87 -2.40 -18.83
N PRO A 38 -6.76 -3.40 -18.73
CA PRO A 38 -8.20 -3.15 -18.63
C PRO A 38 -8.55 -2.26 -17.45
N ALA A 39 -9.41 -1.26 -17.67
CA ALA A 39 -9.85 -0.32 -16.62
C ALA A 39 -11.07 -0.82 -15.85
N GLU A 40 -11.87 -1.69 -16.47
CA GLU A 40 -13.15 -2.22 -16.01
C GLU A 40 -13.34 -3.65 -16.53
N GLY A 41 -14.30 -4.37 -15.96
CA GLY A 41 -14.63 -5.75 -16.34
C GLY A 41 -13.47 -6.74 -16.18
N PHE A 42 -12.48 -6.42 -15.35
CA PHE A 42 -11.27 -7.22 -15.20
C PHE A 42 -11.41 -8.28 -14.11
N ARG A 43 -10.52 -9.27 -14.15
CA ARG A 43 -10.35 -10.26 -13.08
C ARG A 43 -9.03 -10.02 -12.36
N TYR A 44 -9.10 -9.86 -11.04
CA TYR A 44 -7.98 -9.55 -10.18
C TYR A 44 -7.73 -10.67 -9.16
N LEU A 45 -6.48 -11.11 -9.05
CA LEU A 45 -6.04 -12.07 -8.04
C LEU A 45 -5.10 -11.42 -7.03
N ASP A 46 -5.44 -11.53 -5.75
CA ASP A 46 -4.56 -11.26 -4.61
C ASP A 46 -4.01 -12.59 -4.07
N ALA A 47 -2.77 -12.90 -4.45
CA ALA A 47 -2.06 -14.08 -3.99
C ALA A 47 -1.43 -13.78 -2.63
N GLY A 48 -2.03 -14.28 -1.55
CA GLY A 48 -1.68 -13.96 -0.16
C GLY A 48 -2.48 -12.77 0.40
N CYS A 49 -3.81 -12.83 0.26
CA CYS A 49 -4.69 -11.71 0.57
C CYS A 49 -4.83 -11.39 2.07
N GLY A 50 -4.23 -12.19 2.95
CA GLY A 50 -4.35 -12.02 4.40
C GLY A 50 -5.80 -12.03 4.85
N GLN A 51 -6.12 -11.13 5.78
CA GLN A 51 -7.48 -10.94 6.28
C GLN A 51 -8.46 -10.29 5.27
N GLY A 52 -8.01 -9.97 4.06
CA GLY A 52 -8.86 -9.57 2.93
C GLY A 52 -9.28 -8.10 2.87
N LEU A 53 -8.89 -7.24 3.83
CA LEU A 53 -9.33 -5.83 3.85
C LEU A 53 -8.92 -5.08 2.58
N ASN A 54 -7.67 -5.18 2.16
CA ASN A 54 -7.17 -4.53 0.94
C ASN A 54 -7.97 -4.94 -0.31
N LEU A 55 -8.22 -6.25 -0.47
CA LEU A 55 -8.99 -6.77 -1.59
C LEU A 55 -10.46 -6.31 -1.55
N ILE A 56 -11.05 -6.24 -0.37
CA ILE A 56 -12.41 -5.71 -0.16
C ILE A 56 -12.48 -4.24 -0.55
N MET A 57 -11.47 -3.42 -0.21
CA MET A 57 -11.40 -2.03 -0.66
C MET A 57 -11.34 -1.92 -2.18
N ALA A 58 -10.51 -2.74 -2.83
CA ALA A 58 -10.44 -2.77 -4.28
C ALA A 58 -11.79 -3.16 -4.93
N ALA A 59 -12.48 -4.16 -4.37
CA ALA A 59 -13.77 -4.64 -4.84
C ALA A 59 -14.93 -3.64 -4.64
N LEU A 60 -14.88 -2.85 -3.56
CA LEU A 60 -15.83 -1.75 -3.31
C LEU A 60 -15.72 -0.64 -4.37
N SER A 61 -14.49 -0.36 -4.83
CA SER A 61 -14.23 0.68 -5.83
C SER A 61 -14.42 0.23 -7.28
N HIS A 62 -14.52 -1.08 -7.57
CA HIS A 62 -14.69 -1.63 -8.93
C HIS A 62 -15.81 -2.67 -8.96
N PRO A 63 -17.08 -2.22 -8.91
CA PRO A 63 -18.25 -3.10 -8.80
C PRO A 63 -18.49 -3.98 -10.03
N ASP A 64 -17.92 -3.59 -11.17
CA ASP A 64 -17.95 -4.20 -12.50
C ASP A 64 -16.90 -5.31 -12.69
N SER A 65 -15.94 -5.42 -11.77
CA SER A 65 -14.79 -6.33 -11.86
C SER A 65 -14.82 -7.43 -10.81
N GLU A 66 -14.17 -8.56 -11.09
CA GLU A 66 -14.12 -9.73 -10.21
C GLU A 66 -12.81 -9.82 -9.42
N PHE A 67 -12.92 -10.17 -8.15
CA PHE A 67 -11.79 -10.25 -7.22
C PHE A 67 -11.68 -11.64 -6.59
N VAL A 68 -10.46 -12.16 -6.53
CA VAL A 68 -10.16 -13.46 -5.91
C VAL A 68 -9.00 -13.28 -4.94
N GLY A 69 -9.20 -13.68 -3.70
CA GLY A 69 -8.16 -13.70 -2.67
C GLY A 69 -7.77 -15.13 -2.32
N ILE A 70 -6.47 -15.41 -2.23
CA ILE A 70 -5.93 -16.69 -1.80
C ILE A 70 -5.10 -16.45 -0.53
N ASP A 71 -5.31 -17.27 0.50
CA ASP A 71 -4.44 -17.34 1.68
C ASP A 71 -4.49 -18.76 2.24
N PHE A 72 -3.41 -19.22 2.88
CA PHE A 72 -3.33 -20.57 3.44
C PHE A 72 -3.79 -20.63 4.91
N LEU A 73 -4.03 -19.48 5.56
CA LEU A 73 -4.50 -19.41 6.94
C LEU A 73 -6.04 -19.44 6.99
N PRO A 74 -6.65 -20.47 7.59
CA PRO A 74 -8.11 -20.57 7.65
C PRO A 74 -8.79 -19.40 8.36
N ASP A 75 -8.18 -18.87 9.43
CA ASP A 75 -8.71 -17.73 10.18
C ASP A 75 -8.76 -16.45 9.32
N HIS A 76 -7.75 -16.23 8.48
CA HIS A 76 -7.72 -15.11 7.54
C HIS A 76 -8.88 -15.20 6.54
N ILE A 77 -9.09 -16.37 5.95
CA ILE A 77 -10.15 -16.60 4.96
C ILE A 77 -11.53 -16.55 5.61
N ALA A 78 -11.69 -17.09 6.81
CA ALA A 78 -12.93 -17.01 7.56
C ALA A 78 -13.31 -15.55 7.85
N HIS A 79 -12.35 -14.75 8.33
CA HIS A 79 -12.50 -13.31 8.53
C HIS A 79 -12.88 -12.60 7.22
N ALA A 80 -12.10 -12.80 6.15
CA ALA A 80 -12.30 -12.13 4.87
C ALA A 80 -13.69 -12.41 4.27
N ARG A 81 -14.14 -13.67 4.34
CA ARG A 81 -15.50 -14.06 3.91
C ARG A 81 -16.58 -13.41 4.77
N ALA A 82 -16.39 -13.33 6.09
CA ALA A 82 -17.35 -12.67 6.97
C ALA A 82 -17.45 -11.17 6.67
N LEU A 83 -16.32 -10.50 6.50
CA LEU A 83 -16.25 -9.08 6.18
C LEU A 83 -16.87 -8.77 4.81
N ALA A 84 -16.56 -9.57 3.78
CA ALA A 84 -17.16 -9.39 2.45
C ALA A 84 -18.69 -9.54 2.48
N ARG A 85 -19.21 -10.51 3.26
CA ARG A 85 -20.66 -10.66 3.48
C ARG A 85 -21.25 -9.45 4.18
N SER A 86 -20.61 -8.93 5.23
CA SER A 86 -21.12 -7.73 5.93
C SER A 86 -21.11 -6.49 5.03
N CYS A 87 -20.15 -6.38 4.11
CA CYS A 87 -20.08 -5.30 3.13
C CYS A 87 -21.01 -5.52 1.92
N GLY A 88 -21.80 -6.61 1.87
CA GLY A 88 -22.71 -6.89 0.77
C GLY A 88 -22.03 -7.18 -0.57
N LEU A 89 -20.77 -7.61 -0.57
CA LEU A 89 -20.01 -7.82 -1.81
C LEU A 89 -20.32 -9.20 -2.43
N SER A 90 -20.64 -9.18 -3.72
CA SER A 90 -20.83 -10.37 -4.56
C SER A 90 -19.70 -10.58 -5.57
N ASN A 91 -18.87 -9.57 -5.81
CA ASN A 91 -17.79 -9.57 -6.80
C ASN A 91 -16.41 -9.93 -6.19
N VAL A 92 -16.38 -10.49 -4.97
CA VAL A 92 -15.16 -10.99 -4.33
C VAL A 92 -15.35 -12.40 -3.79
N ARG A 93 -14.38 -13.28 -4.02
CA ARG A 93 -14.32 -14.62 -3.41
C ARG A 93 -12.97 -14.87 -2.75
N PHE A 94 -12.98 -15.65 -1.66
CA PHE A 94 -11.78 -16.00 -0.90
C PHE A 94 -11.60 -17.51 -0.86
N ILE A 95 -10.37 -17.97 -1.10
CA ILE A 95 -9.99 -19.37 -1.22
C ILE A 95 -8.92 -19.67 -0.16
N GLU A 96 -9.21 -20.64 0.70
CA GLU A 96 -8.22 -21.20 1.62
C GLU A 96 -7.45 -22.29 0.90
N GLN A 97 -6.19 -22.00 0.58
CA GLN A 97 -5.26 -22.95 -0.03
C GLN A 97 -3.83 -22.39 -0.05
N ASP A 98 -2.83 -23.27 -0.01
CA ASP A 98 -1.43 -22.88 -0.22
C ASP A 98 -1.04 -22.82 -1.72
N PHE A 99 0.03 -22.10 -2.03
CA PHE A 99 0.47 -21.91 -3.43
C PHE A 99 1.02 -23.19 -4.07
N VAL A 100 1.61 -24.11 -3.30
CA VAL A 100 2.15 -25.38 -3.83
C VAL A 100 1.01 -26.24 -4.36
N THR A 101 -0.08 -26.35 -3.59
CA THR A 101 -1.28 -27.07 -4.00
C THR A 101 -1.94 -26.43 -5.22
N LEU A 102 -2.11 -25.09 -5.22
CA LEU A 102 -2.72 -24.40 -6.37
C LEU A 102 -1.86 -24.44 -7.63
N ALA A 103 -0.54 -24.42 -7.51
CA ALA A 103 0.36 -24.52 -8.65
C ALA A 103 0.24 -25.86 -9.39
N ALA A 104 -0.23 -26.92 -8.70
CA ALA A 104 -0.55 -28.20 -9.32
C ALA A 104 -1.90 -28.21 -10.05
N GLU A 105 -2.84 -27.33 -9.67
CA GLU A 105 -4.20 -27.26 -10.23
C GLU A 105 -4.63 -25.83 -10.60
N PRO A 106 -3.85 -25.07 -11.39
CA PRO A 106 -4.08 -23.63 -11.61
C PRO A 106 -5.42 -23.35 -12.30
N HIS A 107 -5.91 -24.28 -13.12
CA HIS A 107 -7.20 -24.19 -13.82
C HIS A 107 -8.41 -24.00 -12.90
N ARG A 108 -8.30 -24.36 -11.61
CA ARG A 108 -9.37 -24.15 -10.61
C ARG A 108 -9.60 -22.68 -10.28
N LEU A 109 -8.62 -21.81 -10.55
CA LEU A 109 -8.73 -20.38 -10.32
C LEU A 109 -9.29 -19.65 -11.55
N GLY A 110 -9.06 -20.18 -12.75
CA GLY A 110 -9.26 -19.49 -14.02
C GLY A 110 -8.14 -18.49 -14.31
N GLU A 111 -8.39 -17.55 -15.23
CA GLU A 111 -7.38 -16.61 -15.70
C GLU A 111 -7.64 -15.16 -15.24
N PHE A 112 -6.59 -14.35 -15.11
CA PHE A 112 -6.66 -13.01 -14.51
C PHE A 112 -5.94 -11.96 -15.37
N ASP A 113 -6.48 -10.74 -15.38
CA ASP A 113 -5.84 -9.55 -15.97
C ASP A 113 -4.78 -8.97 -15.03
N TYR A 114 -5.03 -9.06 -13.72
CA TYR A 114 -4.15 -8.58 -12.67
C TYR A 114 -3.86 -9.69 -11.68
N VAL A 115 -2.59 -9.91 -11.37
CA VAL A 115 -2.16 -10.80 -10.28
C VAL A 115 -1.20 -10.05 -9.37
N VAL A 116 -1.43 -10.09 -8.07
CA VAL A 116 -0.72 -9.25 -7.10
C VAL A 116 -0.20 -10.14 -5.98
N ALA A 117 1.09 -10.03 -5.69
CA ALA A 117 1.75 -10.68 -4.57
C ALA A 117 2.49 -9.62 -3.75
N HIS A 118 1.86 -9.18 -2.64
CA HIS A 118 2.41 -8.11 -1.80
C HIS A 118 3.09 -8.68 -0.56
N GLY A 119 4.42 -8.54 -0.47
CA GLY A 119 5.17 -8.87 0.74
C GLY A 119 5.26 -10.38 0.99
N ILE A 120 5.50 -11.18 -0.05
CA ILE A 120 5.52 -12.65 0.05
C ILE A 120 6.83 -13.24 -0.47
N SER A 121 7.27 -12.85 -1.66
CA SER A 121 8.32 -13.54 -2.43
C SER A 121 9.70 -13.68 -1.74
N THR A 122 9.96 -12.90 -0.69
CA THR A 122 11.20 -12.97 0.12
C THR A 122 10.97 -13.41 1.56
N TRP A 123 9.75 -13.87 1.89
CA TRP A 123 9.33 -14.28 3.23
C TRP A 123 9.03 -15.78 3.32
N VAL A 124 9.02 -16.47 2.18
CA VAL A 124 8.61 -17.86 2.05
C VAL A 124 9.78 -18.75 1.64
N ALA A 125 9.66 -20.04 1.92
CA ALA A 125 10.65 -21.03 1.49
C ALA A 125 10.82 -21.04 -0.04
N PRO A 126 12.00 -21.40 -0.58
CA PRO A 126 12.26 -21.42 -2.02
C PRO A 126 11.21 -22.18 -2.84
N GLN A 127 10.77 -23.35 -2.37
CA GLN A 127 9.72 -24.14 -3.02
C GLN A 127 8.38 -23.38 -3.12
N VAL A 128 8.00 -22.62 -2.08
CA VAL A 128 6.76 -21.83 -2.07
C VAL A 128 6.89 -20.64 -3.01
N LYS A 129 8.07 -20.01 -3.06
CA LYS A 129 8.36 -18.94 -4.03
C LYS A 129 8.26 -19.45 -5.47
N GLU A 130 8.88 -20.60 -5.77
CA GLU A 130 8.78 -21.24 -7.09
C GLU A 130 7.34 -21.58 -7.46
N ALA A 131 6.57 -22.15 -6.53
CA ALA A 131 5.15 -22.45 -6.72
C ALA A 131 4.33 -21.18 -6.97
N LEU A 132 4.56 -20.11 -6.20
CA LEU A 132 3.92 -18.81 -6.40
C LEU A 132 4.22 -18.26 -7.80
N THR A 133 5.50 -18.17 -8.19
CA THR A 133 5.91 -17.66 -9.50
C THR A 133 5.34 -18.50 -10.65
N HIS A 134 5.32 -19.83 -10.51
CA HIS A 134 4.69 -20.72 -11.50
C HIS A 134 3.17 -20.51 -11.58
N LEU A 135 2.48 -20.45 -10.43
CA LEU A 135 1.05 -20.20 -10.36
C LEU A 135 0.68 -18.89 -11.06
N ILE A 136 1.34 -17.79 -10.70
CA ILE A 136 1.13 -16.46 -11.33
C ILE A 136 1.27 -16.58 -12.85
N SER A 137 2.34 -17.21 -13.33
CA SER A 137 2.55 -17.38 -14.77
C SER A 137 1.43 -18.16 -15.46
N GLN A 138 0.90 -19.21 -14.82
CA GLN A 138 -0.16 -20.04 -15.41
C GLN A 138 -1.51 -19.32 -15.46
N VAL A 139 -1.85 -18.56 -14.41
CA VAL A 139 -3.18 -17.92 -14.28
C VAL A 139 -3.24 -16.52 -14.88
N LEU A 140 -2.11 -15.86 -15.12
CA LEU A 140 -2.12 -14.54 -15.75
C LEU A 140 -2.43 -14.66 -17.24
N LEU A 141 -3.35 -13.84 -17.76
CA LEU A 141 -3.65 -13.75 -19.19
C LEU A 141 -2.45 -13.19 -19.96
N PRO A 142 -2.27 -13.55 -21.25
CA PRO A 142 -1.41 -12.77 -22.14
C PRO A 142 -1.80 -11.29 -22.13
N GLY A 143 -0.83 -10.40 -21.94
CA GLY A 143 -1.05 -8.95 -21.74
C GLY A 143 -1.45 -8.56 -20.30
N GLY A 144 -1.67 -9.54 -19.42
CA GLY A 144 -1.96 -9.31 -18.01
C GLY A 144 -0.75 -8.77 -17.24
N LEU A 145 -1.05 -8.07 -16.14
CA LEU A 145 -0.09 -7.39 -15.28
C LEU A 145 0.09 -8.15 -13.96
N CYS A 146 1.34 -8.43 -13.61
CA CYS A 146 1.73 -8.95 -12.31
C CYS A 146 2.40 -7.85 -11.49
N TYR A 147 1.96 -7.68 -10.24
CA TYR A 147 2.67 -6.90 -9.23
C TYR A 147 3.34 -7.85 -8.24
N ASN A 148 4.60 -7.59 -7.91
CA ASN A 148 5.34 -8.34 -6.89
C ASN A 148 6.17 -7.39 -6.02
N SER A 149 5.97 -7.44 -4.70
CA SER A 149 6.80 -6.67 -3.76
C SER A 149 7.65 -7.57 -2.87
N TYR A 150 8.88 -7.11 -2.61
CA TYR A 150 9.90 -7.93 -1.97
C TYR A 150 11.08 -7.10 -1.45
N ASN A 151 11.80 -7.67 -0.47
CA ASN A 151 13.02 -7.09 0.09
C ASN A 151 14.22 -7.31 -0.85
N THR A 152 15.02 -6.27 -1.06
CA THR A 152 16.16 -6.32 -2.01
C THR A 152 17.49 -5.91 -1.38
N TYR A 153 18.58 -6.37 -1.98
CA TYR A 153 19.93 -5.84 -1.73
C TYR A 153 20.23 -4.64 -2.64
N PRO A 154 21.04 -3.66 -2.17
CA PRO A 154 21.90 -3.72 -0.99
C PRO A 154 21.27 -3.16 0.31
N GLY A 155 20.08 -2.59 0.28
CA GLY A 155 19.49 -1.87 1.42
C GLY A 155 19.31 -2.72 2.69
N TRP A 156 19.26 -4.05 2.54
CA TRP A 156 19.19 -5.00 3.66
C TRP A 156 20.54 -5.52 4.17
N LEU A 157 21.68 -5.23 3.51
CA LEU A 157 23.00 -5.70 3.94
C LEU A 157 23.31 -5.30 5.39
N GLY A 158 22.92 -4.07 5.76
CA GLY A 158 23.15 -3.53 7.10
C GLY A 158 22.39 -4.21 8.24
N LEU A 159 21.30 -4.93 7.94
CA LEU A 159 20.41 -5.53 8.93
C LEU A 159 20.49 -7.05 9.00
N GLY A 160 21.17 -7.69 8.06
CA GLY A 160 21.36 -9.16 8.02
C GLY A 160 21.89 -9.75 9.34
N PRO A 161 22.94 -9.19 9.98
CA PRO A 161 23.44 -9.72 11.25
C PRO A 161 22.42 -9.67 12.39
N PHE A 162 21.58 -8.63 12.45
CA PHE A 162 20.54 -8.52 13.46
C PHE A 162 19.44 -9.56 13.25
N GLN A 163 18.99 -9.71 12.01
CA GLN A 163 17.95 -10.69 11.70
C GLN A 163 18.45 -12.12 11.93
N HIS A 164 19.70 -12.43 11.57
CA HIS A 164 20.33 -13.70 11.92
C HIS A 164 20.38 -13.93 13.45
N LEU A 165 20.68 -12.90 14.24
CA LEU A 165 20.65 -12.99 15.71
C LEU A 165 19.23 -13.30 16.23
N VAL A 166 18.20 -12.67 15.67
CA VAL A 166 16.79 -12.98 16.00
C VAL A 166 16.48 -14.46 15.74
N LEU A 167 16.95 -15.02 14.62
CA LEU A 167 16.78 -16.45 14.29
C LEU A 167 17.57 -17.38 15.23
N LEU A 168 18.72 -16.96 15.75
CA LEU A 168 19.47 -17.71 16.77
C LEU A 168 18.73 -17.72 18.11
N GLU A 169 18.22 -16.58 18.55
CA GLU A 169 17.41 -16.47 19.77
C GLU A 169 16.12 -17.30 19.68
N GLN A 170 15.57 -17.47 18.46
CA GLN A 170 14.41 -18.31 18.23
C GLN A 170 14.61 -19.80 18.57
N ARG A 171 15.85 -20.25 18.76
CA ARG A 171 16.16 -21.62 19.21
C ARG A 171 15.89 -21.83 20.71
N TYR A 172 15.80 -20.75 21.48
CA TYR A 172 15.66 -20.78 22.94
C TYR A 172 14.34 -20.16 23.43
N GLN A 173 13.78 -19.23 22.65
CA GLN A 173 12.55 -18.49 22.96
C GLN A 173 11.80 -18.16 21.66
N THR A 174 10.54 -17.72 21.71
CA THR A 174 9.74 -17.50 20.49
C THR A 174 9.13 -16.10 20.42
N GLY A 175 8.67 -15.69 19.24
CA GLY A 175 7.90 -14.47 19.05
C GLY A 175 8.63 -13.20 19.50
N ALA A 176 7.91 -12.33 20.20
CA ALA A 176 8.41 -11.04 20.67
C ALA A 176 9.60 -11.16 21.63
N ALA A 177 9.68 -12.25 22.41
CA ALA A 177 10.80 -12.47 23.33
C ALA A 177 12.11 -12.57 22.56
N ALA A 178 12.20 -13.43 21.54
CA ALA A 178 13.39 -13.62 20.70
C ALA A 178 13.89 -12.29 20.11
N LEU A 179 12.97 -11.51 19.56
CA LEU A 179 13.27 -10.17 19.04
C LEU A 179 13.80 -9.22 20.11
N GLN A 180 13.15 -9.14 21.27
CA GLN A 180 13.57 -8.25 22.36
C GLN A 180 14.98 -8.61 22.85
N ARG A 181 15.28 -9.90 22.95
CA ARG A 181 16.59 -10.37 23.38
C ARG A 181 17.68 -10.06 22.36
N ALA A 182 17.43 -10.33 21.08
CA ALA A 182 18.34 -9.97 20.00
C ALA A 182 18.60 -8.45 19.96
N ARG A 183 17.57 -7.64 20.20
CA ARG A 183 17.68 -6.17 20.27
C ARG A 183 18.60 -5.72 21.40
N GLN A 184 18.44 -6.27 22.60
CA GLN A 184 19.30 -5.98 23.75
C GLN A 184 20.77 -6.35 23.47
N ILE A 185 20.99 -7.55 22.94
CA ILE A 185 22.35 -8.04 22.60
C ILE A 185 22.97 -7.15 21.52
N MET A 186 22.25 -6.88 20.43
CA MET A 186 22.76 -6.04 19.35
C MET A 186 23.04 -4.61 19.81
N GLY A 187 22.17 -4.04 20.66
CA GLY A 187 22.42 -2.74 21.29
C GLY A 187 23.70 -2.74 22.13
N HIS A 188 23.90 -3.77 22.94
CA HIS A 188 25.12 -3.91 23.74
C HIS A 188 26.37 -4.04 22.86
N LEU A 189 26.30 -4.82 21.77
CA LEU A 189 27.38 -4.95 20.80
C LEU A 189 27.67 -3.61 20.08
N GLN A 190 26.65 -2.86 19.69
CA GLN A 190 26.82 -1.54 19.07
C GLN A 190 27.51 -0.54 20.01
N THR A 191 27.30 -0.65 21.32
CA THR A 191 27.98 0.21 22.31
C THR A 191 29.42 -0.21 22.59
N HIS A 192 29.70 -1.51 22.66
CA HIS A 192 30.99 -2.02 23.19
C HIS A 192 31.92 -2.65 22.14
N ALA A 193 31.46 -2.84 20.90
CA ALA A 193 32.28 -3.37 19.80
C ALA A 193 32.45 -2.30 18.71
N PRO A 194 33.49 -1.44 18.80
CA PRO A 194 33.65 -0.29 17.90
C PRO A 194 33.77 -0.69 16.42
N GLY A 195 34.38 -1.84 16.13
CA GLY A 195 34.45 -2.36 14.76
C GLY A 195 33.06 -2.66 14.17
N LEU A 196 32.12 -3.17 14.96
CA LEU A 196 30.75 -3.44 14.50
C LEU A 196 29.99 -2.14 14.25
N ALA A 197 30.11 -1.17 15.17
CA ALA A 197 29.47 0.13 15.04
C ALA A 197 29.98 0.91 13.82
N GLN A 198 31.29 0.83 13.54
CA GLN A 198 31.90 1.46 12.37
C GLN A 198 31.42 0.83 11.05
N GLN A 199 31.26 -0.50 11.00
CA GLN A 199 30.86 -1.21 9.79
C GLN A 199 29.35 -1.22 9.55
N LEU A 200 28.53 -1.09 10.61
CA LEU A 200 27.06 -1.12 10.53
C LEU A 200 26.40 0.09 11.23
N PRO A 201 26.75 1.35 10.87
CA PRO A 201 26.23 2.53 11.56
C PRO A 201 24.69 2.65 11.51
N GLN A 202 24.09 2.21 10.41
CA GLN A 202 22.64 2.14 10.20
C GLN A 202 21.89 1.32 11.26
N MET A 203 22.55 0.33 11.87
CA MET A 203 21.95 -0.51 12.92
C MET A 203 21.56 0.32 14.14
N THR A 204 22.37 1.31 14.52
CA THR A 204 22.08 2.15 15.70
C THR A 204 20.76 2.90 15.54
N ASN A 205 20.53 3.50 14.36
CA ASN A 205 19.28 4.18 14.07
C ASN A 205 18.10 3.20 13.97
N ARG A 206 18.31 2.02 13.37
CA ARG A 206 17.25 1.01 13.28
C ARG A 206 16.80 0.51 14.64
N LEU A 207 17.74 0.23 15.56
CA LEU A 207 17.41 -0.17 16.93
C LEU A 207 16.56 0.90 17.63
N LYS A 208 16.89 2.19 17.49
CA LYS A 208 16.08 3.29 18.04
C LYS A 208 14.66 3.33 17.47
N VAL A 209 14.51 3.15 16.15
CA VAL A 209 13.19 3.12 15.51
C VAL A 209 12.34 1.95 16.02
N MET A 210 12.97 0.79 16.27
CA MET A 210 12.27 -0.38 16.83
C MET A 210 11.67 -0.15 18.22
N ASP A 211 12.17 0.81 19.00
CA ASP A 211 11.57 1.14 20.30
C ASP A 211 10.16 1.72 20.18
N GLN A 212 9.84 2.29 19.02
CA GLN A 212 8.60 3.02 18.78
C GLN A 212 7.63 2.24 17.88
N ALA A 213 8.07 1.12 17.32
CA ALA A 213 7.28 0.32 16.40
C ALA A 213 6.40 -0.70 17.12
N ASP A 214 5.32 -1.11 16.45
CA ASP A 214 4.41 -2.15 16.95
C ASP A 214 5.17 -3.50 17.08
N PRO A 215 5.17 -4.14 18.27
CA PRO A 215 5.80 -5.44 18.46
C PRO A 215 5.31 -6.52 17.48
N ALA A 216 4.03 -6.52 17.09
CA ALA A 216 3.48 -7.48 16.14
C ALA A 216 4.08 -7.29 14.73
N TYR A 217 4.24 -6.04 14.29
CA TYR A 217 4.92 -5.70 13.05
C TYR A 217 6.38 -6.16 13.05
N LEU A 218 7.11 -5.89 14.14
CA LEU A 218 8.52 -6.26 14.23
C LEU A 218 8.73 -7.78 14.26
N VAL A 219 7.85 -8.52 14.94
CA VAL A 219 7.90 -9.99 14.93
C VAL A 219 7.75 -10.52 13.51
N GLN A 220 6.81 -10.01 12.72
CA GLN A 220 6.65 -10.42 11.33
C GLN A 220 7.88 -10.05 10.49
N GLU A 221 8.44 -8.86 10.71
CA GLU A 221 9.58 -8.38 9.93
C GLU A 221 10.86 -9.20 10.18
N TYR A 222 11.08 -9.69 11.41
CA TYR A 222 12.36 -10.27 11.81
C TYR A 222 12.33 -11.76 12.18
N ASN A 223 11.15 -12.33 12.48
CA ASN A 223 11.09 -13.72 12.95
C ASN A 223 10.92 -14.78 11.86
N ASN A 224 10.61 -14.39 10.61
CA ASN A 224 10.37 -15.36 9.55
C ASN A 224 11.63 -16.19 9.20
N GLN A 225 11.53 -17.52 9.30
CA GLN A 225 12.67 -18.44 9.19
C GLN A 225 13.29 -18.47 7.78
N HIS A 226 12.47 -18.22 6.76
CA HIS A 226 12.90 -18.20 5.36
C HIS A 226 12.97 -16.80 4.77
N TRP A 227 13.01 -15.77 5.62
CA TRP A 227 13.22 -14.42 5.10
C TRP A 227 14.60 -14.30 4.47
N GLN A 228 14.63 -13.95 3.19
CA GLN A 228 15.84 -13.81 2.41
C GLN A 228 15.65 -12.70 1.36
N PRO A 229 16.20 -11.50 1.58
CA PRO A 229 16.29 -10.49 0.53
C PRO A 229 17.05 -11.05 -0.68
N VAL A 230 16.68 -10.58 -1.86
CA VAL A 230 17.25 -11.04 -3.14
C VAL A 230 17.82 -9.87 -3.92
N TYR A 231 18.69 -10.13 -4.87
CA TYR A 231 19.07 -9.13 -5.85
C TYR A 231 17.94 -8.96 -6.88
N VAL A 232 17.63 -7.72 -7.29
CA VAL A 232 16.60 -7.46 -8.30
C VAL A 232 16.88 -8.19 -9.61
N SER A 233 18.15 -8.34 -9.98
CA SER A 233 18.54 -9.11 -11.17
C SER A 233 18.06 -10.56 -11.10
N GLN A 234 18.25 -11.22 -9.95
CA GLN A 234 17.79 -12.59 -9.71
C GLN A 234 16.27 -12.70 -9.76
N MET A 235 15.55 -11.72 -9.20
CA MET A 235 14.09 -11.71 -9.26
C MET A 235 13.61 -11.54 -10.71
N ILE A 236 14.14 -10.56 -11.44
CA ILE A 236 13.80 -10.31 -12.84
C ILE A 236 14.06 -11.57 -13.69
N ASP A 237 15.21 -12.21 -13.53
CA ASP A 237 15.57 -13.40 -14.30
C ASP A 237 14.64 -14.58 -13.93
N SER A 238 14.27 -14.74 -12.65
CA SER A 238 13.35 -15.80 -12.21
C SER A 238 11.92 -15.62 -12.76
N MET A 239 11.44 -14.38 -12.83
CA MET A 239 10.13 -14.06 -13.43
C MET A 239 10.18 -14.25 -14.95
N ALA A 240 11.27 -13.85 -15.61
CA ALA A 240 11.48 -14.05 -17.04
C ALA A 240 11.48 -15.54 -17.44
N ALA A 241 12.05 -16.42 -16.59
CA ALA A 241 12.06 -17.87 -16.81
C ALA A 241 10.65 -18.47 -16.92
N VAL A 242 9.64 -17.82 -16.34
CA VAL A 242 8.22 -18.21 -16.44
C VAL A 242 7.42 -17.28 -17.36
N LYS A 243 8.06 -16.66 -18.36
CA LYS A 243 7.44 -15.78 -19.37
C LYS A 243 6.86 -14.47 -18.83
N LEU A 244 7.28 -14.03 -17.64
CA LEU A 244 6.90 -12.72 -17.08
C LEU A 244 8.04 -11.74 -17.30
N SER A 245 7.85 -10.79 -18.22
CA SER A 245 8.85 -9.78 -18.55
C SER A 245 8.77 -8.61 -17.60
N TYR A 246 9.90 -8.10 -17.13
CA TYR A 246 9.93 -6.87 -16.33
C TYR A 246 9.37 -5.67 -17.12
N LEU A 247 8.45 -4.93 -16.50
CA LEU A 247 7.85 -3.72 -17.03
C LEU A 247 8.44 -2.47 -16.38
N GLY A 248 8.52 -2.44 -15.06
CA GLY A 248 8.91 -1.26 -14.30
C GLY A 248 8.52 -1.36 -12.83
N THR A 249 8.28 -0.20 -12.22
CA THR A 249 7.99 -0.07 -10.79
C THR A 249 6.59 0.48 -10.55
N ALA A 250 5.93 -0.03 -9.51
CA ALA A 250 4.70 0.52 -8.96
C ALA A 250 4.95 1.65 -7.96
N THR A 251 6.20 1.89 -7.56
CA THR A 251 6.60 3.09 -6.79
C THR A 251 6.68 4.27 -7.76
N LEU A 252 5.62 5.08 -7.86
CA LEU A 252 5.53 6.16 -8.84
C LEU A 252 6.75 7.12 -8.86
N PRO A 253 7.33 7.56 -7.73
CA PRO A 253 8.55 8.35 -7.73
C PRO A 253 9.72 7.67 -8.44
N ASP A 254 9.87 6.35 -8.29
CA ASP A 254 10.94 5.57 -8.90
C ASP A 254 10.76 5.42 -10.42
N ALA A 255 9.54 5.62 -10.94
CA ALA A 255 9.29 5.62 -12.38
C ALA A 255 9.96 6.83 -13.09
N PHE A 256 10.34 7.85 -12.32
CA PHE A 256 11.05 9.02 -12.82
C PHE A 256 12.53 8.95 -12.41
N GLU A 257 13.41 9.45 -13.28
CA GLU A 257 14.86 9.47 -13.02
C GLU A 257 15.31 10.71 -12.25
N ALA A 258 14.37 11.49 -11.70
CA ALA A 258 14.63 12.76 -11.04
C ALA A 258 15.62 12.65 -9.85
N ALA A 259 15.60 11.52 -9.13
CA ALA A 259 16.52 11.25 -8.02
C ALA A 259 17.96 10.89 -8.44
N LEU A 260 18.19 10.61 -9.73
CA LEU A 260 19.50 10.18 -10.24
C LEU A 260 20.29 11.37 -10.79
N SER A 261 21.61 11.37 -10.58
CA SER A 261 22.52 12.31 -11.23
C SER A 261 22.69 12.00 -12.72
N SER A 262 23.09 12.98 -13.53
CA SER A 262 23.29 12.77 -14.97
C SER A 262 24.24 11.61 -15.30
N PRO A 263 25.41 11.46 -14.63
CA PRO A 263 26.30 10.32 -14.89
C PRO A 263 25.65 8.96 -14.62
N LEU A 264 24.79 8.88 -13.59
CA LEU A 264 24.06 7.64 -13.29
C LEU A 264 23.00 7.36 -14.36
N ARG A 265 22.26 8.37 -14.81
CA ARG A 265 21.27 8.20 -15.90
C ARG A 265 21.93 7.71 -17.19
N GLU A 266 23.08 8.27 -17.56
CA GLU A 266 23.86 7.83 -18.72
C GLU A 266 24.34 6.37 -18.57
N LEU A 267 24.86 6.01 -17.40
CA LEU A 267 25.27 4.64 -17.10
C LEU A 267 24.10 3.65 -17.25
N LEU A 268 22.93 3.99 -16.72
CA LEU A 268 21.73 3.14 -16.80
C LEU A 268 21.19 3.05 -18.23
N ALA A 269 21.14 4.17 -18.96
CA ALA A 269 20.68 4.23 -20.34
C ALA A 269 21.53 3.37 -21.29
N ALA A 270 22.83 3.22 -21.00
CA ALA A 270 23.74 2.37 -21.76
C ALA A 270 23.48 0.86 -21.60
N GLN A 271 22.68 0.43 -20.61
CA GLN A 271 22.44 -0.99 -20.35
C GLN A 271 21.22 -1.49 -21.13
N SER A 272 21.39 -2.52 -21.97
CA SER A 272 20.29 -3.16 -22.71
C SER A 272 19.49 -4.15 -21.87
N ALA A 273 20.14 -4.88 -20.96
CA ALA A 273 19.52 -5.89 -20.11
C ALA A 273 18.79 -5.24 -18.91
N PRO A 274 17.47 -5.44 -18.75
CA PRO A 274 16.71 -4.86 -17.65
C PRO A 274 17.23 -5.28 -16.27
N SER A 275 17.61 -6.55 -16.09
CA SER A 275 18.12 -7.07 -14.82
C SER A 275 19.41 -6.37 -14.38
N LEU A 276 20.34 -6.10 -15.31
CA LEU A 276 21.55 -5.35 -15.02
C LEU A 276 21.25 -3.86 -14.74
N ARG A 277 20.41 -3.24 -15.58
CA ARG A 277 20.03 -1.82 -15.42
C ARG A 277 19.43 -1.56 -14.05
N GLU A 278 18.43 -2.36 -13.67
CA GLU A 278 17.77 -2.21 -12.38
C GLU A 278 18.68 -2.55 -11.20
N GLN A 279 19.61 -3.50 -11.36
CA GLN A 279 20.57 -3.81 -10.30
C GLN A 279 21.53 -2.65 -10.03
N LEU A 280 22.01 -1.98 -11.08
CA LEU A 280 22.84 -0.78 -10.92
C LEU A 280 22.04 0.36 -10.28
N ARG A 281 20.75 0.50 -10.61
CA ARG A 281 19.85 1.45 -9.97
C ARG A 281 19.68 1.15 -8.48
N ASP A 282 19.47 -0.11 -8.10
CA ASP A 282 19.36 -0.54 -6.70
C ASP A 282 20.64 -0.22 -5.91
N TYR A 283 21.82 -0.37 -6.52
CA TYR A 283 23.07 0.04 -5.90
C TYR A 283 23.16 1.55 -5.70
N ALA A 284 22.80 2.34 -6.71
CA ALA A 284 22.85 3.79 -6.64
C ALA A 284 21.90 4.37 -5.58
N LEU A 285 20.72 3.76 -5.42
CA LEU A 285 19.68 4.22 -4.49
C LEU A 285 19.71 3.50 -3.14
N VAL A 286 20.58 2.48 -2.98
CA VAL A 286 20.63 1.62 -1.79
C VAL A 286 19.24 1.04 -1.48
N GLN A 287 18.57 0.53 -2.51
CA GLN A 287 17.19 0.08 -2.42
C GLN A 287 17.05 -1.07 -1.42
N SER A 288 16.04 -1.01 -0.56
CA SER A 288 15.74 -2.04 0.46
C SER A 288 14.43 -2.78 0.17
N PHE A 289 13.49 -2.16 -0.54
CA PHE A 289 12.20 -2.76 -0.87
C PHE A 289 11.79 -2.36 -2.28
N ARG A 290 11.36 -3.35 -3.06
CA ARG A 290 10.87 -3.14 -4.43
C ARG A 290 9.41 -3.49 -4.56
N ARG A 291 8.77 -2.84 -5.53
CA ARG A 291 7.38 -3.04 -5.93
C ARG A 291 7.39 -3.09 -7.45
N ASP A 292 7.67 -4.26 -7.99
CA ASP A 292 7.93 -4.41 -9.42
C ASP A 292 6.67 -4.86 -10.17
N LEU A 293 6.56 -4.36 -11.39
CA LEU A 293 5.56 -4.75 -12.36
C LEU A 293 6.17 -5.65 -13.41
N TYR A 294 5.47 -6.73 -13.72
CA TYR A 294 5.79 -7.68 -14.78
C TYR A 294 4.59 -7.88 -15.69
N VAL A 295 4.82 -8.27 -16.94
CA VAL A 295 3.76 -8.53 -17.92
C VAL A 295 3.97 -9.86 -18.62
N LYS A 296 2.88 -10.59 -18.87
CA LYS A 296 2.93 -11.85 -19.65
C LYS A 296 2.76 -11.53 -21.13
N GLY A 297 3.86 -11.14 -21.76
CA GLY A 297 3.84 -10.56 -23.10
C GLY A 297 3.45 -9.08 -23.03
N ARG A 298 4.20 -8.24 -23.74
CA ARG A 298 3.93 -6.81 -23.79
C ARG A 298 2.76 -6.55 -24.73
N THR A 299 1.84 -5.69 -24.30
CA THR A 299 0.82 -5.09 -25.16
C THR A 299 1.20 -3.63 -25.36
N PRO A 300 2.25 -3.33 -26.15
CA PRO A 300 2.70 -1.97 -26.33
C PRO A 300 1.56 -1.16 -26.92
N SER A 301 1.23 -0.06 -26.26
CA SER A 301 0.26 0.88 -26.81
C SER A 301 0.96 1.78 -27.82
N TRP A 302 0.31 2.02 -28.96
CA TRP A 302 0.77 3.03 -29.89
C TRP A 302 0.83 4.38 -29.17
N PRO A 303 1.86 5.22 -29.41
CA PRO A 303 2.07 6.43 -28.62
C PRO A 303 0.83 7.32 -28.49
N LEU A 304 0.10 7.54 -29.59
CA LEU A 304 -1.13 8.34 -29.55
C LEU A 304 -2.25 7.69 -28.74
N ALA A 305 -2.47 6.38 -28.88
CA ALA A 305 -3.47 5.66 -28.09
C ALA A 305 -3.14 5.66 -26.59
N LEU A 306 -1.85 5.61 -26.23
CA LEU A 306 -1.41 5.76 -24.84
C LEU A 306 -1.69 7.17 -24.33
N LEU A 307 -1.38 8.20 -25.11
CA LEU A 307 -1.67 9.59 -24.75
C LEU A 307 -3.17 9.84 -24.60
N ASP A 308 -4.01 9.30 -25.48
CA ASP A 308 -5.47 9.38 -25.35
C ASP A 308 -5.95 8.69 -24.07
N THR A 309 -5.38 7.51 -23.78
CA THR A 309 -5.72 6.75 -22.56
C THR A 309 -5.31 7.51 -21.30
N ILE A 310 -4.12 8.13 -21.27
CA ILE A 310 -3.68 8.99 -20.17
C ILE A 310 -4.57 10.24 -20.07
N GLY A 311 -4.90 10.83 -21.21
CA GLY A 311 -5.71 12.03 -21.34
C GLY A 311 -7.11 11.91 -20.72
N THR A 312 -7.73 10.72 -20.83
CA THR A 312 -9.07 10.44 -20.27
C THR A 312 -9.07 10.15 -18.78
N GLN A 313 -7.91 9.98 -18.15
CA GLN A 313 -7.86 9.75 -16.71
C GLN A 313 -8.30 10.99 -15.94
N ARG A 314 -9.09 10.79 -14.89
CA ARG A 314 -9.62 11.88 -14.07
C ARG A 314 -9.03 11.86 -12.67
N PHE A 315 -8.66 13.05 -12.22
CA PHE A 315 -8.16 13.29 -10.86
C PHE A 315 -9.02 14.33 -10.16
N ARG A 316 -9.15 14.18 -8.85
CA ARG A 316 -9.67 15.21 -7.95
C ARG A 316 -8.70 15.42 -6.79
N ALA A 317 -8.80 16.57 -6.15
CA ALA A 317 -7.98 16.87 -4.97
C ALA A 317 -8.40 15.97 -3.79
N ASN A 318 -7.43 15.59 -2.96
CA ASN A 318 -7.68 15.01 -1.65
C ASN A 318 -7.63 16.13 -0.61
N PRO A 319 -8.79 16.68 -0.22
CA PRO A 319 -8.81 17.80 0.72
C PRO A 319 -8.37 17.42 2.14
N LEU A 320 -8.20 16.12 2.43
CA LEU A 320 -7.70 15.64 3.71
C LEU A 320 -6.17 15.68 3.81
N MET A 321 -5.48 15.95 2.70
CA MET A 321 -4.04 16.11 2.70
C MET A 321 -3.66 17.59 2.77
N PRO A 322 -2.93 18.01 3.83
CA PRO A 322 -2.52 19.40 3.96
C PRO A 322 -1.55 19.79 2.84
N LEU A 323 -1.71 21.01 2.33
CA LEU A 323 -0.73 21.60 1.43
C LEU A 323 0.53 22.04 2.19
N PRO A 324 1.70 22.09 1.52
CA PRO A 324 2.89 22.74 2.06
C PRO A 324 2.59 24.19 2.45
N ALA A 325 3.37 24.73 3.40
CA ALA A 325 3.35 26.16 3.72
C ALA A 325 3.72 26.99 2.48
N GLU A 326 3.33 28.26 2.46
CA GLU A 326 3.60 29.15 1.33
C GLU A 326 5.12 29.22 1.03
N GLY A 327 5.49 28.95 -0.23
CA GLY A 327 6.88 28.92 -0.68
C GLY A 327 7.63 27.60 -0.40
N GLU A 328 7.10 26.70 0.43
CA GLU A 328 7.71 25.40 0.72
C GLU A 328 7.40 24.36 -0.38
N PRO A 329 8.32 23.44 -0.68
CA PRO A 329 8.12 22.45 -1.74
C PRO A 329 7.15 21.34 -1.33
N PHE A 330 6.54 20.71 -2.33
CA PHE A 330 5.88 19.41 -2.16
C PHE A 330 6.94 18.33 -1.95
N VAL A 331 7.00 17.75 -0.75
CA VAL A 331 7.95 16.68 -0.42
C VAL A 331 7.28 15.33 -0.64
N VAL A 332 7.74 14.57 -1.62
CA VAL A 332 7.22 13.24 -1.96
C VAL A 332 8.28 12.20 -1.62
N THR A 333 7.98 11.32 -0.67
CA THR A 333 8.86 10.21 -0.29
C THR A 333 8.31 8.91 -0.86
N GLY A 334 9.16 8.11 -1.50
CA GLY A 334 8.80 6.80 -2.02
C GLY A 334 10.03 5.90 -2.16
N GLY A 335 9.94 4.65 -1.69
CA GLY A 335 11.10 3.75 -1.70
C GLY A 335 12.27 4.34 -0.89
N ALA A 336 13.46 4.39 -1.50
CA ALA A 336 14.65 5.01 -0.93
C ALA A 336 14.84 6.49 -1.30
N ILE A 337 13.87 7.13 -1.98
CA ILE A 337 14.02 8.48 -2.53
C ILE A 337 13.08 9.50 -1.86
N GLU A 338 13.58 10.72 -1.74
CA GLU A 338 12.80 11.93 -1.41
C GLU A 338 12.93 12.90 -2.58
N LEU A 339 11.80 13.31 -3.14
CA LEU A 339 11.71 14.29 -4.22
C LEU A 339 11.07 15.57 -3.70
N LYS A 340 11.64 16.72 -4.10
CA LYS A 340 11.10 18.04 -3.77
C LYS A 340 10.55 18.70 -5.02
N GLY A 341 9.23 18.80 -5.09
CA GLY A 341 8.48 19.48 -6.14
C GLY A 341 8.34 20.96 -5.83
N ALA A 342 8.85 21.82 -6.72
CA ALA A 342 8.79 23.26 -6.53
C ALA A 342 7.34 23.77 -6.57
N ALA A 343 6.94 24.57 -5.56
CA ALA A 343 5.56 24.97 -5.35
C ALA A 343 4.97 25.70 -6.56
N GLU A 344 5.76 26.53 -7.25
CA GLU A 344 5.39 27.29 -8.44
C GLU A 344 4.99 26.41 -9.63
N ARG A 345 5.37 25.13 -9.64
CA ARG A 345 4.97 24.16 -10.67
C ARG A 345 3.84 23.25 -10.22
N TYR A 346 3.85 22.84 -8.95
CA TYR A 346 2.93 21.83 -8.42
C TYR A 346 1.60 22.43 -7.99
N LEU A 347 1.64 23.61 -7.37
CA LEU A 347 0.46 24.28 -6.83
C LEU A 347 -0.55 24.65 -7.93
N PRO A 348 -0.16 25.17 -9.12
CA PRO A 348 -1.13 25.46 -10.18
C PRO A 348 -1.84 24.20 -10.71
N VAL A 349 -1.12 23.08 -10.82
CA VAL A 349 -1.72 21.79 -11.22
C VAL A 349 -2.71 21.32 -10.16
N TYR A 350 -2.34 21.36 -8.88
CA TYR A 350 -3.24 21.02 -7.78
C TYR A 350 -4.48 21.93 -7.76
N GLN A 351 -4.32 23.25 -7.92
CA GLN A 351 -5.41 24.22 -7.94
C GLN A 351 -6.37 24.00 -9.11
N CYS A 352 -5.84 23.73 -10.31
CA CYS A 352 -6.65 23.38 -11.48
C CYS A 352 -7.57 22.17 -11.20
N ILE A 353 -7.03 21.13 -10.55
CA ILE A 353 -7.79 19.95 -10.14
C ILE A 353 -8.79 20.27 -9.02
N HIS A 354 -8.36 21.01 -8.02
CA HIS A 354 -9.19 21.38 -6.88
C HIS A 354 -10.43 22.18 -7.32
N SER A 355 -10.26 23.13 -8.24
CA SER A 355 -11.35 23.93 -8.83
C SER A 355 -12.36 23.10 -9.64
N ALA A 356 -11.99 21.90 -10.11
CA ALA A 356 -12.91 21.01 -10.82
C ALA A 356 -13.87 20.25 -9.88
N GLY A 357 -13.60 20.24 -8.57
CA GLY A 357 -14.48 19.67 -7.55
C GLY A 357 -14.65 18.15 -7.63
N ALA A 358 -15.81 17.65 -7.17
CA ALA A 358 -16.09 16.24 -6.92
C ALA A 358 -15.94 15.31 -8.15
N ASN A 359 -16.21 15.84 -9.34
CA ASN A 359 -16.15 15.08 -10.60
C ASN A 359 -14.73 14.98 -11.17
N GLY A 360 -13.79 15.73 -10.60
CA GLY A 360 -12.42 15.85 -11.08
C GLY A 360 -12.32 16.45 -12.47
N ILE A 361 -11.11 16.41 -13.01
CA ILE A 361 -10.79 16.89 -14.36
C ILE A 361 -9.97 15.83 -15.11
N GLU A 362 -10.26 15.67 -16.40
CA GLU A 362 -9.50 14.84 -17.33
C GLU A 362 -8.10 15.44 -17.56
N VAL A 363 -7.06 14.61 -17.59
CA VAL A 363 -5.68 15.07 -17.84
C VAL A 363 -5.59 15.90 -19.13
N ALA A 364 -6.26 15.48 -20.21
CA ALA A 364 -6.24 16.17 -21.50
C ALA A 364 -6.90 17.57 -21.47
N ARG A 365 -7.72 17.86 -20.45
CA ARG A 365 -8.41 19.15 -20.29
C ARG A 365 -7.73 20.08 -19.30
N MET A 366 -6.65 19.63 -18.66
CA MET A 366 -5.93 20.45 -17.68
C MET A 366 -5.22 21.61 -18.37
N MET A 367 -5.54 22.83 -17.93
CA MET A 367 -4.92 24.08 -18.38
C MET A 367 -4.43 24.85 -17.15
N PRO A 368 -3.37 24.39 -16.47
CA PRO A 368 -2.87 25.04 -15.26
C PRO A 368 -2.16 26.36 -15.57
N ASP A 369 -2.60 27.45 -14.93
CA ASP A 369 -1.99 28.77 -15.11
C ASP A 369 -0.53 28.78 -14.63
N GLY A 370 0.39 29.27 -15.46
CA GLY A 370 1.80 29.41 -15.09
C GLY A 370 2.61 28.10 -14.98
N ALA A 371 1.99 26.93 -15.18
CA ALA A 371 2.69 25.66 -15.34
C ALA A 371 2.96 25.35 -16.82
N SER A 372 3.89 24.43 -17.09
CA SER A 372 4.17 23.97 -18.46
C SER A 372 2.92 23.35 -19.09
N SER A 373 2.61 23.67 -20.35
CA SER A 373 1.61 22.97 -21.16
C SER A 373 2.09 21.60 -21.67
N ASP A 374 3.31 21.20 -21.31
CA ASP A 374 3.84 19.88 -21.61
C ASP A 374 3.13 18.79 -20.80
N LEU A 375 2.41 17.93 -21.51
CA LEU A 375 1.69 16.79 -20.95
C LEU A 375 2.61 15.85 -20.16
N SER A 376 3.87 15.67 -20.56
CA SER A 376 4.82 14.82 -19.83
C SER A 376 5.12 15.39 -18.44
N ALA A 377 5.31 16.70 -18.34
CA ALA A 377 5.53 17.38 -17.07
C ALA A 377 4.28 17.31 -16.17
N ILE A 378 3.08 17.50 -16.75
CA ILE A 378 1.81 17.37 -16.04
C ILE A 378 1.67 15.95 -15.48
N VAL A 379 1.85 14.92 -16.31
CA VAL A 379 1.76 13.51 -15.91
C VAL A 379 2.74 13.16 -14.78
N GLN A 380 3.96 13.72 -14.81
CA GLN A 380 4.92 13.56 -13.71
C GLN A 380 4.40 14.19 -12.42
N ILE A 381 3.93 15.45 -12.46
CA ILE A 381 3.38 16.15 -11.29
C ILE A 381 2.18 15.38 -10.72
N LEU A 382 1.25 14.94 -11.57
CA LEU A 382 0.09 14.14 -11.16
C LEU A 382 0.50 12.85 -10.47
N SER A 383 1.50 12.14 -11.02
CA SER A 383 2.00 10.89 -10.45
C SER A 383 2.61 11.09 -9.07
N LEU A 384 3.34 12.18 -8.88
CA LEU A 384 3.99 12.52 -7.61
C LEU A 384 2.99 13.03 -6.56
N LEU A 385 2.02 13.86 -6.96
CA LEU A 385 0.94 14.32 -6.08
C LEU A 385 0.01 13.16 -5.68
N LEU A 386 -0.32 12.26 -6.60
CA LEU A 386 -1.02 11.01 -6.31
C LEU A 386 -0.20 10.14 -5.36
N HIS A 387 1.12 10.08 -5.54
CA HIS A 387 1.97 9.29 -4.66
C HIS A 387 1.94 9.80 -3.22
N GLY A 388 2.08 11.11 -3.04
CA GLY A 388 2.00 11.76 -1.74
C GLY A 388 0.58 11.88 -1.17
N GLY A 389 -0.44 11.41 -1.90
CA GLY A 389 -1.82 11.33 -1.42
C GLY A 389 -2.66 12.60 -1.63
N TRP A 390 -2.11 13.66 -2.20
CA TRP A 390 -2.84 14.92 -2.47
C TRP A 390 -3.91 14.79 -3.56
N LEU A 391 -3.85 13.74 -4.36
CA LEU A 391 -4.83 13.47 -5.42
C LEU A 391 -5.50 12.11 -5.20
N LEU A 392 -6.76 12.04 -5.63
CA LEU A 392 -7.54 10.80 -5.69
C LEU A 392 -7.94 10.53 -7.14
N PRO A 393 -7.80 9.28 -7.62
CA PRO A 393 -8.30 8.90 -8.93
C PRO A 393 -9.82 8.84 -8.91
N VAL A 394 -10.47 9.42 -9.93
CA VAL A 394 -11.93 9.41 -10.03
C VAL A 394 -12.38 8.18 -10.83
N VAL A 395 -13.38 7.47 -10.28
CA VAL A 395 -14.10 6.38 -10.96
C VAL A 395 -15.59 6.60 -10.82
N ASP A 396 -16.38 6.11 -11.79
CA ASP A 396 -17.83 6.34 -11.79
C ASP A 396 -18.59 5.45 -10.80
N ALA A 397 -17.92 4.45 -10.22
CA ALA A 397 -18.48 3.56 -9.21
C ALA A 397 -18.64 4.25 -7.84
N ARG A 398 -19.90 4.47 -7.41
CA ARG A 398 -20.20 5.12 -6.11
C ARG A 398 -20.95 4.24 -5.10
N ALA A 399 -21.95 3.46 -5.54
CA ALA A 399 -22.93 2.84 -4.64
C ALA A 399 -22.35 1.81 -3.64
N LYS A 400 -21.46 0.91 -4.08
CA LYS A 400 -20.96 -0.17 -3.21
C LYS A 400 -20.07 0.34 -2.06
N ALA A 401 -19.31 1.40 -2.28
CA ALA A 401 -18.37 1.93 -1.29
C ALA A 401 -19.09 2.43 -0.03
N ALA A 402 -20.21 3.14 -0.16
CA ALA A 402 -20.98 3.65 0.97
C ALA A 402 -21.51 2.51 1.86
N ASP A 403 -22.09 1.47 1.26
CA ASP A 403 -22.63 0.31 1.98
C ASP A 403 -21.52 -0.45 2.74
N GLY A 404 -20.39 -0.69 2.07
CA GLY A 404 -19.22 -1.30 2.71
C GLY A 404 -18.65 -0.48 3.86
N ASN A 405 -18.60 0.85 3.70
CA ASN A 405 -18.14 1.75 4.76
C ASN A 405 -19.06 1.72 5.99
N ARG A 406 -20.39 1.66 5.81
CA ARG A 406 -21.32 1.51 6.94
C ARG A 406 -21.10 0.19 7.68
N ALA A 407 -20.85 -0.91 6.96
CA ALA A 407 -20.53 -2.20 7.57
C ALA A 407 -19.22 -2.15 8.39
N LEU A 408 -18.17 -1.53 7.83
CA LEU A 408 -16.89 -1.31 8.51
C LEU A 408 -17.06 -0.45 9.77
N ALA A 409 -17.84 0.63 9.68
CA ALA A 409 -18.13 1.51 10.82
C ALA A 409 -18.84 0.75 11.94
N GLY A 410 -19.84 -0.07 11.60
CA GLY A 410 -20.53 -0.94 12.54
C GLY A 410 -19.60 -1.94 13.22
N ALA A 411 -18.65 -2.52 12.49
CA ALA A 411 -17.64 -3.43 13.04
C ALA A 411 -16.64 -2.70 13.96
N VAL A 412 -16.19 -1.50 13.60
CA VAL A 412 -15.31 -0.67 14.46
C VAL A 412 -16.02 -0.28 15.75
N CYS A 413 -17.32 0.00 15.71
CA CYS A 413 -18.14 0.23 16.91
C CYS A 413 -18.22 -0.99 17.83
N GLN A 414 -17.93 -2.20 17.32
CA GLN A 414 -17.84 -3.44 18.09
C GLN A 414 -16.40 -3.81 18.49
N GLY A 415 -15.42 -2.96 18.14
CA GLY A 415 -14.01 -3.15 18.49
C GLY A 415 -13.13 -3.69 17.38
N ALA A 416 -13.63 -3.82 16.15
CA ALA A 416 -12.77 -4.14 15.01
C ALA A 416 -11.72 -3.03 14.78
N PRO A 417 -10.46 -3.36 14.47
CA PRO A 417 -9.38 -2.38 14.38
C PRO A 417 -9.17 -1.84 12.95
N TYR A 418 -10.23 -1.71 12.15
CA TYR A 418 -10.14 -1.22 10.77
C TYR A 418 -9.83 0.29 10.74
N ARG A 419 -8.93 0.70 9.83
CA ARG A 419 -8.44 2.09 9.75
C ARG A 419 -8.62 2.74 8.39
N TYR A 420 -9.34 2.11 7.47
CA TYR A 420 -9.43 2.59 6.09
C TYR A 420 -10.87 2.64 5.62
N LEU A 421 -11.25 3.77 5.02
CA LEU A 421 -12.54 4.00 4.39
C LEU A 421 -12.37 4.02 2.87
N ALA A 422 -13.19 3.28 2.14
CA ALA A 422 -13.23 3.34 0.68
C ALA A 422 -13.84 4.68 0.26
N VAL A 423 -13.14 5.49 -0.53
CA VAL A 423 -13.66 6.80 -0.91
C VAL A 423 -14.67 6.63 -2.06
N PRO A 424 -15.95 6.96 -1.90
CA PRO A 424 -16.91 6.78 -2.99
C PRO A 424 -16.54 7.60 -4.22
N GLY A 425 -16.76 7.05 -5.42
CA GLY A 425 -16.36 7.71 -6.67
C GLY A 425 -14.85 7.89 -6.85
N ALA A 426 -14.03 7.24 -6.01
CA ALA A 426 -12.59 7.17 -6.19
C ALA A 426 -12.06 5.74 -6.00
N ALA A 427 -11.08 5.37 -6.81
CA ALA A 427 -10.40 4.07 -6.71
C ALA A 427 -9.28 4.11 -5.65
N SER A 428 -9.62 4.57 -4.45
CA SER A 428 -8.68 4.74 -3.34
C SER A 428 -9.39 4.57 -1.98
N ALA A 429 -8.59 4.33 -0.95
CA ALA A 429 -9.03 4.42 0.43
C ALA A 429 -8.27 5.54 1.16
N ILE A 430 -8.84 6.03 2.26
CA ILE A 430 -8.22 7.02 3.16
C ILE A 430 -8.16 6.48 4.58
N ALA A 431 -7.21 6.99 5.35
CA ALA A 431 -7.08 6.63 6.76
C ALA A 431 -8.19 7.28 7.62
N MET A 432 -8.72 6.50 8.53
CA MET A 432 -9.71 6.88 9.54
C MET A 432 -9.17 6.55 10.92
N THR A 433 -9.28 7.51 11.83
CA THR A 433 -9.05 7.27 13.26
C THR A 433 -10.24 6.53 13.85
N ASP A 434 -10.06 5.93 15.03
CA ASP A 434 -11.17 5.30 15.76
C ASP A 434 -12.33 6.28 15.97
N THR A 435 -12.02 7.54 16.31
CA THR A 435 -13.01 8.57 16.54
C THR A 435 -13.74 8.98 15.26
N ASP A 436 -13.04 9.02 14.11
CA ASP A 436 -13.68 9.31 12.83
C ASP A 436 -14.72 8.22 12.49
N TRP A 437 -14.42 6.96 12.74
CA TRP A 437 -15.34 5.85 12.50
C TRP A 437 -16.57 5.89 13.40
N LEU A 438 -16.38 6.18 14.69
CA LEU A 438 -17.50 6.29 15.64
C LEU A 438 -18.43 7.42 15.26
N LEU A 439 -17.90 8.56 14.81
CA LEU A 439 -18.68 9.70 14.34
C LEU A 439 -19.38 9.39 13.00
N TYR A 440 -18.70 8.71 12.08
CA TYR A 440 -19.29 8.23 10.83
C TYR A 440 -20.45 7.25 11.03
N ASP A 441 -20.35 6.34 12.01
CA ASP A 441 -21.49 5.47 12.36
C ASP A 441 -22.66 6.26 12.97
N LEU A 442 -22.40 7.29 13.79
CA LEU A 442 -23.48 8.14 14.33
C LEU A 442 -24.19 8.92 13.23
N GLU A 443 -23.43 9.46 12.30
CA GLU A 443 -23.94 10.18 11.13
C GLU A 443 -24.79 9.29 10.24
N THR A 444 -24.27 8.12 9.83
CA THR A 444 -24.98 7.20 8.92
C THR A 444 -26.20 6.52 9.55
N ARG A 445 -26.41 6.69 10.85
CA ARG A 445 -27.61 6.28 11.59
C ARG A 445 -28.54 7.45 11.92
N ASP A 446 -28.29 8.63 11.36
CA ASP A 446 -29.07 9.85 11.57
C ASP A 446 -29.20 10.25 13.05
N VAL A 447 -28.18 9.98 13.87
CA VAL A 447 -28.19 10.38 15.28
C VAL A 447 -28.08 11.90 15.38
N PRO A 448 -28.96 12.60 16.13
CA PRO A 448 -28.90 14.05 16.26
C PRO A 448 -27.54 14.55 16.77
N LYS A 449 -26.95 15.55 16.10
CA LYS A 449 -25.61 16.11 16.45
C LYS A 449 -25.47 16.53 17.91
N ALA A 450 -26.56 17.00 18.54
CA ALA A 450 -26.59 17.35 19.95
C ALA A 450 -26.27 16.16 20.90
N GLN A 451 -26.48 14.92 20.44
CA GLN A 451 -26.20 13.70 21.20
C GLN A 451 -24.80 13.12 20.93
N TRP A 452 -24.09 13.62 19.92
CA TRP A 452 -22.80 13.06 19.52
C TRP A 452 -21.74 13.07 20.63
N PRO A 453 -21.59 14.14 21.45
CA PRO A 453 -20.59 14.13 22.51
C PRO A 453 -20.77 12.98 23.52
N ASP A 454 -22.01 12.77 23.98
CA ASP A 454 -22.33 11.73 24.97
C ASP A 454 -22.24 10.32 24.36
N GLN A 455 -22.68 10.16 23.11
CA GLN A 455 -22.57 8.90 22.38
C GLN A 455 -21.12 8.51 22.12
N LEU A 456 -20.28 9.45 21.66
CA LEU A 456 -18.86 9.21 21.41
C LEU A 456 -18.15 8.81 22.71
N LYS A 457 -18.40 9.52 23.81
CA LYS A 457 -17.86 9.18 25.13
C LYS A 457 -18.26 7.78 25.57
N THR A 458 -19.55 7.44 25.43
CA THR A 458 -20.09 6.14 25.82
C THR A 458 -19.46 5.00 25.03
N ARG A 459 -19.34 5.16 23.70
CA ARG A 459 -18.73 4.17 22.82
C ARG A 459 -17.23 3.98 23.08
N LEU A 460 -16.48 5.07 23.27
CA LEU A 460 -15.06 4.98 23.63
C LEU A 460 -14.86 4.22 24.95
N ALA A 461 -15.68 4.51 25.97
CA ALA A 461 -15.64 3.80 27.24
C ALA A 461 -15.97 2.30 27.08
N ALA A 462 -16.99 1.95 26.29
CA ALA A 462 -17.35 0.55 26.02
C ALA A 462 -16.23 -0.22 25.30
N LEU A 463 -15.43 0.47 24.48
CA LEU A 463 -14.26 -0.09 23.79
C LEU A 463 -12.98 -0.08 24.64
N ASN A 464 -13.06 0.33 25.92
CA ASN A 464 -11.89 0.56 26.79
C ASN A 464 -10.85 1.50 26.17
N LYS A 465 -11.29 2.47 25.34
CA LYS A 465 -10.44 3.47 24.71
C LYS A 465 -10.51 4.77 25.50
N GLN A 466 -9.35 5.35 25.80
CA GLN A 466 -9.24 6.65 26.44
C GLN A 466 -8.76 7.70 25.45
N LEU A 467 -9.34 8.90 25.53
CA LEU A 467 -8.84 10.03 24.77
C LEU A 467 -7.48 10.46 25.31
N ALA A 468 -6.60 10.86 24.39
CA ALA A 468 -5.28 11.36 24.73
C ALA A 468 -5.00 12.68 24.01
N ARG A 469 -4.09 13.46 24.59
CA ARG A 469 -3.46 14.63 23.98
C ARG A 469 -1.95 14.50 24.16
N ASP A 470 -1.20 14.66 23.08
CA ASP A 470 0.27 14.54 23.07
C ASP A 470 0.77 13.22 23.70
N GLY A 471 0.06 12.12 23.41
CA GLY A 471 0.37 10.79 23.93
C GLY A 471 -0.01 10.55 25.40
N LYS A 472 -0.60 11.52 26.10
CA LYS A 472 -1.01 11.41 27.50
C LYS A 472 -2.53 11.23 27.62
N PRO A 473 -3.02 10.23 28.38
CA PRO A 473 -4.44 10.06 28.64
C PRO A 473 -5.07 11.29 29.32
N LEU A 474 -6.27 11.66 28.90
CA LEU A 474 -7.06 12.74 29.50
C LEU A 474 -7.96 12.16 30.59
N THR A 475 -7.81 12.65 31.82
CA THR A 475 -8.58 12.18 32.99
C THR A 475 -9.55 13.22 33.53
N GLU A 476 -9.31 14.51 33.30
CA GLU A 476 -10.18 15.58 33.77
C GLU A 476 -11.45 15.69 32.89
N PRO A 477 -12.67 15.66 33.48
CA PRO A 477 -13.92 15.69 32.71
C PRO A 477 -14.05 16.88 31.75
N LYS A 478 -13.58 18.07 32.16
CA LYS A 478 -13.59 19.28 31.30
C LYS A 478 -12.69 19.11 30.09
N ALA A 479 -11.48 18.61 30.28
CA ALA A 479 -10.52 18.38 29.21
C ALA A 479 -11.00 17.29 28.24
N VAL A 480 -11.64 16.23 28.76
CA VAL A 480 -12.27 15.18 27.94
C VAL A 480 -13.40 15.77 27.08
N HIS A 481 -14.29 16.57 27.67
CA HIS A 481 -15.39 17.20 26.95
C HIS A 481 -14.88 18.15 25.85
N GLN A 482 -13.90 19.01 26.17
CA GLN A 482 -13.26 19.88 25.19
C GLN A 482 -12.63 19.07 24.05
N ARG A 483 -11.94 17.98 24.37
CA ARG A 483 -11.32 17.12 23.35
C ARG A 483 -12.36 16.45 22.44
N ILE A 484 -13.49 16.02 22.99
CA ILE A 484 -14.60 15.47 22.21
C ILE A 484 -15.13 16.53 21.24
N GLN A 485 -15.31 17.77 21.68
CA GLN A 485 -15.79 18.84 20.80
C GLN A 485 -14.80 19.11 19.66
N GLU A 486 -13.51 19.20 19.96
CA GLU A 486 -12.47 19.35 18.93
C GLU A 486 -12.48 18.22 17.89
N LEU A 487 -12.72 16.97 18.34
CA LEU A 487 -12.81 15.82 17.45
C LEU A 487 -14.07 15.87 16.59
N ILE A 488 -15.20 16.32 17.13
CA ILE A 488 -16.45 16.52 16.38
C ILE A 488 -16.25 17.63 15.34
N ASP A 489 -15.60 18.73 15.70
CA ASP A 489 -15.34 19.85 14.78
C ASP A 489 -14.37 19.43 13.66
N ALA A 490 -13.30 18.71 14.01
CA ALA A 490 -12.37 18.13 13.03
C ALA A 490 -13.05 17.11 12.11
N TYR A 491 -13.95 16.29 12.67
CA TYR A 491 -14.75 15.36 11.89
C TYR A 491 -15.76 16.08 11.00
N ALA A 492 -16.40 17.18 11.44
CA ALA A 492 -17.32 17.93 10.61
C ALA A 492 -16.64 18.48 9.35
N LEU A 493 -15.40 18.96 9.48
CA LEU A 493 -14.56 19.29 8.33
C LEU A 493 -14.29 18.05 7.48
N LYS A 494 -13.82 16.95 8.09
CA LYS A 494 -13.58 15.68 7.37
C LYS A 494 -14.83 15.15 6.66
N HIS A 495 -16.01 15.29 7.25
CA HIS A 495 -17.29 14.88 6.69
C HIS A 495 -17.67 15.75 5.51
N GLN A 496 -17.60 17.08 5.63
CA GLN A 496 -17.81 17.98 4.48
C GLN A 496 -16.91 17.56 3.31
N LEU A 497 -15.65 17.27 3.62
CA LEU A 497 -14.68 16.78 2.65
C LEU A 497 -15.06 15.38 2.11
N LEU A 498 -15.58 14.47 2.92
CA LEU A 498 -16.09 13.17 2.47
C LEU A 498 -17.35 13.29 1.60
N VAL A 499 -18.24 14.24 1.88
CA VAL A 499 -19.43 14.54 1.07
C VAL A 499 -19.02 15.12 -0.28
N GLU A 500 -18.05 16.04 -0.31
CA GLU A 500 -17.43 16.51 -1.55
C GLU A 500 -16.78 15.36 -2.33
N LEU A 501 -16.28 14.36 -1.61
CA LEU A 501 -15.79 13.12 -2.20
C LEU A 501 -16.91 12.15 -2.62
N GLY A 502 -18.20 12.44 -2.42
CA GLY A 502 -19.33 11.61 -2.82
C GLY A 502 -19.81 10.61 -1.76
N GLY A 503 -19.48 10.86 -0.49
CA GLY A 503 -19.64 9.94 0.64
C GLY A 503 -20.98 9.90 1.37
N ALA A 504 -21.96 10.71 0.96
CA ALA A 504 -23.32 10.72 1.53
C ALA A 504 -24.27 9.80 0.75
#